data_AF-A0A929VKJ3-F1
#
_entry.id   AF-A0A929VKJ3-F1
#
_cell.length_a   1.000
_cell.length_b   1.000
_cell.length_c   1.000
_cell.angle_alpha   90.00
_cell.angle_beta   90.00
_cell.angle_gamma   90.00
#
_symmetry.space_group_name_H-M   'P 1'
#
loop_
_entity.id
_entity.type
_entity.pdbx_description
1 polymer ?
#
loop_
_entity_poly.entity_id
_entity_poly.type
_entity_poly.pdbx_seq_one_letter_code
_entity_poly.pdbx_strand_id
1 'polypeptide(L)'
;MQKRNVNLDFIKAVAIIFVIAIHTLAPALSQYTIGSKKFLLISFYRSIVSPAVPLFFMCSGALLFDTKKIISIETIFKKYIKRVILALFFWAIIYEMIQL
;
A
#
# COMPACT_ATOMS: atom_id res chain seq x y z
N MET A 1 -2.82 26.24 0.78
CA MET A 1 -1.91 25.13 0.38
C MET A 1 -1.44 24.42 1.64
N GLN A 2 -1.54 23.10 1.72
CA GLN A 2 -1.01 22.35 2.87
C GLN A 2 0.52 22.44 2.86
N LYS A 3 1.13 22.73 4.03
CA LYS A 3 2.59 22.77 4.17
C LYS A 3 3.14 21.36 4.02
N ARG A 4 4.15 21.18 3.18
CA ARG A 4 4.82 19.89 2.97
C ARG A 4 5.37 19.36 4.30
N ASN A 5 5.11 18.09 4.61
CA ASN A 5 5.62 17.43 5.81
C ASN A 5 6.66 16.38 5.40
N VAL A 6 7.93 16.67 5.64
CA VAL A 6 9.07 15.81 5.28
C VAL A 6 9.01 14.45 5.98
N ASN A 7 8.47 14.39 7.21
CA ASN A 7 8.35 13.13 7.95
C ASN A 7 7.36 12.18 7.26
N LEU A 8 6.24 12.72 6.76
CA LEU A 8 5.28 11.92 6.00
C LEU A 8 5.84 11.45 4.66
N ASP A 9 6.65 12.28 3.99
CA ASP A 9 7.33 11.90 2.76
C ASP A 9 8.33 10.76 3.00
N PHE A 10 9.10 10.83 4.09
CA PHE A 10 10.02 9.77 4.48
C PHE A 10 9.30 8.44 4.76
N ILE A 11 8.21 8.47 5.52
CA ILE A 11 7.41 7.27 5.81
C ILE A 11 6.86 6.67 4.51
N LYS A 12 6.36 7.50 3.59
CA LYS A 12 5.90 7.04 2.27
C LYS A 12 7.04 6.41 1.46
N ALA A 13 8.24 6.98 1.48
CA ALA A 13 9.39 6.41 0.78
C ALA A 13 9.74 5.01 1.31
N VAL A 14 9.77 4.84 2.64
CA VAL A 14 9.95 3.52 3.28
C VAL A 14 8.84 2.56 2.87
N ALA A 15 7.58 3.00 2.89
CA ALA A 15 6.44 2.19 2.49
C ALA A 15 6.55 1.72 1.02
N ILE A 16 7.01 2.57 0.10
CA ILE A 16 7.26 2.20 -1.31
C ILE A 16 8.31 1.09 -1.40
N ILE A 17 9.43 1.24 -0.68
CA ILE A 17 10.49 0.22 -0.66
C ILE A 17 9.94 -1.11 -0.14
N PHE A 18 9.11 -1.08 0.89
CA PHE A 18 8.49 -2.27 1.46
C PHE A 18 7.51 -2.93 0.48
N VAL A 19 6.70 -2.16 -0.25
CA VAL A 19 5.81 -2.71 -1.31
C VAL A 19 6.62 -3.45 -2.36
N ILE A 20 7.70 -2.84 -2.85
CA ILE A 20 8.59 -3.48 -3.83
C ILE A 20 9.12 -4.80 -3.25
N ALA A 21 9.61 -4.80 -2.01
CA ALA A 21 10.12 -6.00 -1.35
C ALA A 21 9.06 -7.10 -1.17
N ILE A 22 7.82 -6.75 -0.82
CA ILE A 22 6.72 -7.74 -0.71
C ILE A 22 6.50 -8.45 -2.04
N HIS A 23 6.45 -7.69 -3.16
CA HIS A 23 6.19 -8.25 -4.48
C HIS A 23 7.37 -9.07 -5.02
N THR A 24 8.60 -8.66 -4.74
CA THR A 24 9.78 -9.43 -5.16
C THR A 24 9.98 -10.71 -4.34
N LEU A 25 9.56 -10.73 -3.07
CA LEU A 25 9.62 -11.91 -2.21
C LEU A 25 8.44 -12.88 -2.43
N ALA A 26 7.33 -12.44 -3.03
CA ALA A 26 6.13 -13.25 -3.18
C ALA A 26 6.35 -14.57 -3.96
N PRO A 27 7.03 -14.59 -5.13
CA PRO A 27 7.31 -15.83 -5.85
C PRO A 27 8.22 -16.79 -5.05
N ALA A 28 9.13 -16.23 -4.26
CA ALA A 28 10.10 -16.99 -3.48
C ALA A 28 9.40 -17.84 -2.39
N LEU A 29 8.30 -17.35 -1.83
CA LEU A 29 7.50 -18.13 -0.87
C LEU A 29 6.86 -19.38 -1.48
N SER A 30 6.46 -19.34 -2.75
CA SER A 30 5.90 -20.51 -3.45
C SER A 30 6.97 -21.47 -3.98
N GLN A 31 8.20 -21.00 -4.16
CA GLN A 31 9.31 -21.80 -4.70
C GLN A 31 10.02 -22.66 -3.65
N TYR A 32 10.09 -22.20 -2.40
CA TYR A 32 10.79 -22.93 -1.34
C TYR A 32 9.85 -23.80 -0.53
N THR A 33 10.33 -25.00 -0.19
CA THR A 33 9.62 -25.92 0.70
C THR A 33 9.35 -25.26 2.05
N ILE A 34 8.10 -25.33 2.50
CA ILE A 34 7.65 -24.83 3.80
C ILE A 34 8.53 -25.45 4.90
N GLY A 35 9.02 -24.62 5.82
CA GLY A 35 9.90 -25.04 6.91
C GLY A 35 11.39 -25.17 6.56
N SER A 36 11.78 -25.05 5.29
CA SER A 36 13.19 -24.99 4.91
C SER A 36 13.87 -23.71 5.43
N LYS A 37 15.19 -23.72 5.60
CA LYS A 37 15.97 -22.52 6.00
C LYS A 37 15.71 -21.32 5.10
N LYS A 38 15.59 -21.54 3.78
CA LYS A 38 15.31 -20.49 2.79
C LYS A 38 13.90 -19.92 2.97
N PHE A 39 12.90 -20.79 3.16
CA PHE A 39 11.53 -20.37 3.44
C PHE A 39 11.45 -19.53 4.73
N LEU A 40 12.12 -19.96 5.80
CA LEU A 40 12.16 -19.21 7.07
C LEU A 40 12.81 -17.83 6.91
N LEU A 41 13.93 -17.76 6.17
CA LEU A 41 14.63 -16.49 5.91
C LEU A 41 13.73 -15.52 5.14
N ILE A 42 13.06 -15.99 4.09
CA ILE A 42 12.14 -15.16 3.29
C ILE A 42 10.92 -14.75 4.10
N SER A 43 10.37 -15.66 4.90
CA SER A 43 9.25 -15.37 5.79
C SER A 43 9.63 -14.28 6.81
N PHE A 44 10.83 -14.35 7.37
CA PHE A 44 11.37 -13.34 8.27
C PHE A 44 11.46 -11.96 7.60
N TYR A 45 12.11 -11.87 6.43
CA TYR A 45 12.18 -10.61 5.70
C TYR A 45 10.81 -10.09 5.30
N ARG A 46 9.90 -10.97 4.87
CA ARG A 46 8.54 -10.59 4.51
C ARG A 46 7.76 -10.04 5.69
N SER A 47 7.95 -10.57 6.91
CA SER A 47 7.35 -10.00 8.12
C SER A 47 7.82 -8.57 8.38
N ILE A 48 9.11 -8.28 8.16
CA ILE A 48 9.67 -6.92 8.33
C ILE A 48 9.02 -5.93 7.36
N VAL A 49 8.85 -6.32 6.08
CA VAL A 49 8.32 -5.43 5.05
C VAL A 49 6.79 -5.42 4.97
N SER A 50 6.11 -6.38 5.62
CA SER A 50 4.65 -6.49 5.65
C SER A 50 3.88 -5.21 6.03
N PRO A 51 4.40 -4.29 6.87
CA PRO A 51 3.69 -3.07 7.23
C PRO A 51 3.54 -2.04 6.09
N ALA A 52 4.00 -2.33 4.87
CA ALA A 52 3.96 -1.42 3.72
C ALA A 52 2.59 -0.72 3.53
N VAL A 53 1.51 -1.51 3.53
CA VAL A 53 0.13 -1.00 3.32
C VAL A 53 -0.37 -0.19 4.53
N PRO A 54 -0.25 -0.69 5.79
CA PRO A 54 -0.57 0.10 6.98
C PRO A 54 0.15 1.47 7.04
N LEU A 55 1.41 1.56 6.60
CA LEU A 55 2.15 2.83 6.57
C LEU A 55 1.52 3.84 5.61
N PHE A 56 1.11 3.41 4.41
CA PHE A 56 0.38 4.28 3.46
C PHE A 56 -0.98 4.71 4.00
N PHE A 57 -1.70 3.80 4.66
CA PHE A 57 -2.97 4.10 5.28
C PHE A 57 -2.80 5.15 6.39
N MET A 58 -1.80 4.99 7.25
CA MET A 58 -1.46 5.96 8.31
C MET A 58 -1.11 7.33 7.74
N CYS A 59 -0.26 7.41 6.71
CA CYS A 59 0.07 8.69 6.07
C CYS A 59 -1.15 9.36 5.44
N SER A 60 -2.06 8.57 4.84
CA SER A 60 -3.31 9.09 4.26
C SER A 60 -4.23 9.63 5.35
N GLY A 61 -4.38 8.91 6.46
CA GLY A 61 -5.12 9.34 7.64
C GLY A 61 -4.57 10.65 8.21
N ALA A 62 -3.26 10.74 8.43
CA ALA A 62 -2.61 11.94 8.97
C ALA A 62 -2.85 13.20 8.10
N LEU A 63 -2.98 13.04 6.77
CA LEU A 63 -3.28 14.15 5.85
C LEU A 63 -4.77 14.50 5.78
N LEU A 64 -5.65 13.54 6.09
CA LEU A 64 -7.09 13.72 6.15
C LEU A 64 -7.55 14.34 7.48
N PHE A 65 -6.88 14.01 8.58
CA PHE A 65 -7.14 14.56 9.93
C PHE A 65 -6.57 15.96 10.17
N ASP A 66 -6.24 16.71 9.11
CA ASP A 66 -5.86 18.12 9.24
C ASP A 66 -7.03 18.90 9.83
N THR A 67 -6.89 19.40 11.06
CA THR A 67 -7.93 20.09 11.84
C THR A 67 -8.49 21.33 11.15
N LYS A 68 -7.81 21.82 10.11
CA LYS A 68 -8.25 22.95 9.29
C LYS A 68 -9.18 22.54 8.13
N LYS A 69 -9.32 21.25 7.83
CA LYS A 69 -10.21 20.74 6.78
C LYS A 69 -11.39 20.00 7.40
N ILE A 70 -12.56 20.63 7.36
CA ILE A 70 -13.82 19.94 7.61
C ILE A 70 -14.15 19.15 6.36
N ILE A 71 -13.97 17.83 6.39
CA ILE A 71 -14.33 16.93 5.29
C ILE A 71 -15.70 16.33 5.60
N SER A 72 -16.70 16.60 4.77
CA SER A 72 -18.03 15.98 4.93
C SER A 72 -17.98 14.50 4.56
N ILE A 73 -18.81 13.68 5.22
CA ILE A 73 -18.93 12.25 4.92
C ILE A 73 -19.31 12.01 3.45
N GLU A 74 -20.16 12.88 2.90
CA GLU A 74 -20.58 12.87 1.51
C GLU A 74 -19.38 13.01 0.55
N THR A 75 -18.42 13.89 0.87
CA THR A 75 -17.21 14.07 0.07
C THR A 75 -16.35 12.80 0.06
N ILE A 76 -16.27 12.09 1.18
CA ILE A 76 -15.51 10.85 1.28
C ILE A 76 -16.09 9.80 0.31
N PHE A 77 -17.41 9.56 0.37
CA PHE A 77 -18.06 8.55 -0.47
C PHE A 77 -18.16 8.96 -1.94
N LYS A 78 -18.60 10.18 -2.24
CA LYS A 78 -18.84 10.61 -3.63
C LYS A 78 -17.57 10.93 -4.41
N LYS A 79 -16.49 11.37 -3.73
CA LYS A 79 -15.27 11.83 -4.39
C LYS A 79 -14.09 10.88 -4.21
N TYR A 80 -13.73 10.56 -2.96
CA TYR A 80 -12.53 9.78 -2.69
C TYR A 80 -12.74 8.30 -2.98
N ILE A 81 -13.77 7.68 -2.40
CA ILE A 81 -14.07 6.25 -2.59
C ILE A 81 -14.43 5.97 -4.04
N LYS A 82 -15.29 6.79 -4.67
CA LYS A 82 -15.62 6.66 -6.09
C LYS A 82 -14.38 6.61 -6.99
N ARG A 83 -13.39 7.48 -6.73
CA ARG A 83 -12.13 7.50 -7.50
C ARG A 83 -11.33 6.21 -7.32
N VAL A 84 -11.26 5.68 -6.10
CA VAL A 84 -10.56 4.41 -5.81
C VAL A 84 -11.26 3.24 -6.48
N ILE A 85 -12.58 3.16 -6.38
CA ILE A 85 -13.39 2.11 -7.02
C ILE A 85 -13.21 2.14 -8.54
N LEU A 86 -13.28 3.32 -9.16
CA LEU A 86 -13.07 3.46 -10.60
C LEU A 86 -11.67 3.00 -11.02
N ALA A 87 -10.63 3.37 -10.26
CA ALA A 87 -9.27 2.93 -10.53
C ALA A 87 -9.12 1.40 -10.38
N LEU A 88 -9.73 0.81 -9.35
CA LEU A 88 -9.72 -0.63 -9.12
C LEU A 88 -10.38 -1.38 -10.28
N PHE A 89 -11.59 -0.99 -10.69
CA PHE A 89 -12.26 -1.63 -11.82
C PHE A 89 -11.51 -1.44 -13.13
N PHE A 90 -11.00 -0.23 -13.39
CA PHE A 90 -10.21 0.06 -14.57
C PHE A 90 -9.00 -0.87 -14.68
N TRP A 91 -8.21 -0.98 -13.61
CA TRP A 91 -7.04 -1.86 -13.61
C TRP A 91 -7.43 -3.35 -13.61
N ALA A 92 -8.46 -3.75 -12.88
CA ALA A 92 -8.93 -5.14 -12.87
C ALA A 92 -9.32 -5.62 -14.28
N ILE A 93 -10.06 -4.80 -15.03
CA ILE A 93 -10.44 -5.10 -16.42
C ILE A 93 -9.18 -5.22 -17.29
N ILE A 94 -8.22 -4.31 -17.14
CA ILE A 94 -6.97 -4.35 -17.91
C ILE A 94 -6.16 -5.61 -17.63
N TYR A 95 -6.00 -5.99 -16.36
CA TYR A 95 -5.27 -7.21 -15.97
C TYR A 95 -5.92 -8.47 -16.58
N GLU A 96 -7.24 -8.61 -16.43
CA GLU A 96 -8.00 -9.73 -17.01
C GLU A 96 -7.90 -9.77 -18.54
N MET A 97 -8.00 -8.63 -19.21
CA MET A 97 -7.90 -8.55 -20.68
C MET A 97 -6.50 -8.91 -21.20
N ILE A 98 -5.45 -8.58 -20.44
CA ILE A 98 -4.06 -8.82 -20.84
C ILE A 98 -3.57 -10.22 -20.42
N GLN A 99 -4.35 -10.98 -19.64
CA GLN A 99 -3.94 -12.26 -19.04
C GLN A 99 -2.66 -12.14 -18.20
N LEU A 100 -2.50 -11.02 -17.47
CA LEU A 100 -1.45 -10.82 -16.46
C LEU A 100 -1.94 -11.31 -15.10
#